data_AF-A0A174AM13-F1
#
_entry.id   AF-A0A174AM13-F1
#
_cell.length_a   1.000
_cell.length_b   1.000
_cell.length_c   1.000
_cell.angle_alpha   90.00
_cell.angle_beta   90.00
_cell.angle_gamma   90.00
#
_symmetry.space_group_name_H-M   'P 1'
#
loop_
_entity.id
_entity.type
_entity.pdbx_description
1 polymer ?
#
loop_
_entity_poly.entity_id
_entity_poly.type
_entity_poly.pdbx_seq_one_letter_code
_entity_poly.pdbx_strand_id
1 'polypeptide(L)' 'MAKRPVPLYDFAAFGQAIKAARTARKESRKDVSDAMNISPRYLTNIENKGQDLQAQLPRQTGTFYSLFLPPSQP' A
#
# COMPACT_ATOMS: atom_id res chain seq x y z
N MET A 1 -15.53 1.64 -30.30
CA MET A 1 -14.49 0.90 -29.53
C MET A 1 -15.02 0.72 -28.12
N ALA A 2 -15.43 -0.49 -27.74
CA ALA A 2 -15.82 -0.74 -26.35
C ALA A 2 -14.58 -0.54 -25.48
N LYS A 3 -14.63 0.38 -24.51
CA LYS A 3 -13.54 0.54 -23.55
C LYS A 3 -13.40 -0.81 -22.82
N ARG A 4 -12.20 -1.37 -22.80
CA ARG A 4 -11.90 -2.55 -21.96
C ARG A 4 -12.29 -2.17 -20.53
N PRO A 5 -13.05 -3.00 -19.80
CA PRO A 5 -13.37 -2.71 -18.41
C PRO A 5 -12.06 -2.52 -17.66
N VAL A 6 -11.86 -1.32 -17.12
CA VAL A 6 -10.71 -1.03 -16.25
C VAL A 6 -10.99 -1.79 -14.96
N PRO A 7 -10.11 -2.70 -14.52
CA PRO A 7 -10.27 -3.35 -13.23
C PRO A 7 -10.38 -2.27 -12.16
N LEU A 8 -11.52 -2.21 -11.49
CA LEU A 8 -11.70 -1.33 -10.34
C LEU A 8 -10.88 -1.94 -9.20
N TYR A 9 -9.66 -1.48 -9.02
CA TYR A 9 -8.83 -1.95 -7.92
C TYR A 9 -9.37 -1.33 -6.62
N ASP A 10 -9.81 -2.16 -5.68
CA ASP A 10 -10.24 -1.69 -4.37
C ASP A 10 -9.02 -1.37 -3.50
N PHE A 11 -8.54 -0.14 -3.63
CA PHE A 11 -7.41 0.35 -2.84
C PHE A 11 -7.73 0.42 -1.33
N ALA A 12 -9.00 0.49 -0.94
CA ALA A 12 -9.38 0.49 0.48
C ALA A 12 -9.15 -0.88 1.10
N ALA A 13 -9.56 -1.96 0.41
CA ALA A 13 -9.26 -3.33 0.82
C ALA A 13 -7.75 -3.57 0.92
N PHE A 14 -6.98 -3.04 -0.03
CA PHE A 14 -5.51 -3.11 0.00
C PHE A 14 -4.90 -2.37 1.20
N GLY A 15 -5.39 -1.15 1.50
CA GLY A 15 -4.98 -0.40 2.68
C GLY A 15 -5.23 -1.14 3.99
N GLN A 16 -6.39 -1.82 4.11
CA GLN A 16 -6.69 -2.65 5.27
C GLN A 16 -5.77 -3.87 5.37
N ALA A 17 -5.44 -4.52 4.24
CA ALA A 17 -4.50 -5.63 4.22
C ALA A 17 -3.10 -5.21 4.72
N ILE A 18 -2.61 -4.04 4.30
CA ILE A 18 -1.36 -3.45 4.79
C ILE A 18 -1.42 -3.23 6.30
N LYS A 19 -2.52 -2.62 6.78
CA LYS A 19 -2.73 -2.36 8.20
C LYS A 19 -2.72 -3.65 9.01
N ALA A 20 -3.36 -4.70 8.50
CA ALA A 20 -3.42 -6.00 9.13
C ALA A 20 -2.02 -6.66 9.18
N ALA A 21 -1.28 -6.65 8.08
CA ALA A 21 0.07 -7.21 8.01
C ALA A 21 1.03 -6.52 8.99
N ARG A 22 1.04 -5.18 9.01
CA ARG A 22 1.84 -4.40 9.96
C ARG A 22 1.48 -4.72 11.41
N THR A 23 0.17 -4.79 11.72
CA THR A 23 -0.31 -5.07 13.08
C THR A 23 0.02 -6.50 13.51
N ALA A 24 -0.07 -7.48 12.61
CA ALA A 24 0.33 -8.86 12.88
C ALA A 24 1.84 -8.98 13.18
N ARG A 25 2.67 -8.18 12.49
CA ARG A 25 4.12 -8.05 12.76
C ARG A 25 4.45 -7.23 14.01
N LYS A 26 3.45 -6.62 14.67
CA LYS A 26 3.62 -5.70 15.81
C LYS A 26 4.52 -4.49 15.51
N GLU A 27 4.59 -4.10 14.24
CA GLU A 27 5.40 -2.95 13.80
C GLU A 27 4.61 -1.65 13.97
N SER A 28 5.25 -0.58 14.44
CA SER A 28 4.61 0.73 14.43
C SER A 28 4.59 1.31 13.02
N ARG A 29 3.71 2.28 12.76
CA ARG A 29 3.75 3.02 11.49
C ARG A 29 5.07 3.75 11.30
N LYS A 30 5.71 4.19 12.39
CA LYS A 30 7.00 4.87 12.34
C LYS A 30 8.09 3.91 11.88
N ASP A 31 8.16 2.71 12.45
CA ASP A 31 9.19 1.71 12.11
C ASP A 31 9.10 1.31 10.64
N VAL A 32 7.89 1.01 10.16
CA VAL A 32 7.65 0.70 8.75
C VAL A 32 8.02 1.89 7.86
N SER A 33 7.66 3.10 8.25
CA SER A 33 7.91 4.28 7.42
C SER A 33 9.40 4.64 7.36
N ASP A 34 10.11 4.50 8.47
CA ASP A 34 11.56 4.70 8.55
C ASP A 34 12.30 3.65 7.70
N ALA A 35 11.91 2.37 7.81
CA ALA A 35 12.49 1.29 7.02
C ALA A 35 12.29 1.49 5.51
N MET A 36 11.22 2.18 5.13
CA MET A 36 10.84 2.41 3.74
C MET A 36 11.17 3.82 3.24
N ASN A 37 11.82 4.63 4.09
CA ASN A 37 12.16 6.03 3.85
C ASN A 37 10.97 6.87 3.34
N ILE A 38 9.82 6.74 3.99
CA ILE A 38 8.61 7.56 3.73
C ILE A 38 8.16 8.28 4.99
N SER A 39 7.30 9.28 4.80
CA SER A 39 6.58 9.87 5.93
C SER A 39 5.53 8.89 6.49
N PRO A 40 5.39 8.76 7.83
CA PRO A 40 4.29 8.04 8.47
C PRO A 40 2.88 8.49 8.05
N ARG A 41 2.75 9.74 7.60
CA ARG A 41 1.50 10.27 7.04
C ARG A 41 1.07 9.49 5.79
N TYR A 42 2.04 9.08 4.98
CA TYR A 42 1.79 8.35 3.74
C TYR A 42 1.21 6.97 4.03
N LEU A 43 1.85 6.23 4.94
CA LEU A 43 1.34 4.93 5.39
C LEU A 43 -0.06 5.03 6.01
N THR A 44 -0.32 6.08 6.78
CA THR A 44 -1.64 6.33 7.39
C THR A 44 -2.72 6.57 6.33
N ASN A 45 -2.41 7.31 5.27
CA ASN A 45 -3.35 7.57 4.18
C ASN A 45 -3.66 6.31 3.37
N ILE A 46 -2.65 5.49 3.11
CA ILE A 46 -2.82 4.18 2.45
C ILE A 46 -3.72 3.29 3.30
N GLU A 47 -3.40 3.10 4.58
CA GLU A 47 -4.15 2.22 5.48
C GLU A 47 -5.61 2.64 5.67
N ASN A 48 -5.90 3.94 5.72
CA ASN A 48 -7.23 4.45 6.10
C ASN A 48 -8.11 4.87 4.93
N LYS A 49 -7.53 5.39 3.85
CA LYS A 49 -8.29 5.98 2.74
C LYS A 49 -8.19 5.17 1.46
N GLY A 50 -7.33 4.14 1.42
CA GLY A 50 -7.00 3.46 0.18
C GLY A 50 -6.49 4.45 -0.87
N GLN A 51 -5.76 5.48 -0.43
CA GLN A 51 -5.36 6.55 -1.34
C GLN A 51 -4.47 5.96 -2.43
N ASP A 52 -4.82 6.23 -3.69
CA ASP A 52 -4.19 5.63 -4.86
C ASP A 52 -2.67 5.86 -4.80
N LEU A 53 -1.95 4.78 -4.51
CA LEU A 53 -0.50 4.71 -4.47
C LEU A 53 0.10 5.20 -5.79
N GLN A 54 -0.64 5.10 -6.91
CA GLN A 54 -0.16 5.48 -8.23
C GLN A 54 -0.03 6.99 -8.43
N ALA A 55 -0.83 7.82 -7.74
CA ALA A 55 -0.88 9.25 -7.99
C ALA A 55 0.16 10.07 -7.19
N GLN A 56 0.80 9.48 -6.17
CA GLN A 56 1.65 10.23 -5.23
C GLN A 56 3.00 9.59 -4.92
N LEU A 57 3.28 8.36 -5.35
CA LEU A 57 4.63 7.80 -5.24
C LEU A 57 5.52 8.34 -6.37
N PRO A 58 6.66 8.98 -6.07
CA PRO A 58 7.76 9.03 -7.02
C PRO A 58 8.11 7.59 -7.37
N ARG A 59 8.26 7.30 -8.66
CA ARG A 59 8.51 5.98 -9.25
C ARG A 59 9.91 5.41 -8.91
N GLN A 60 10.37 5.54 -7.66
CA GLN A 60 11.75 5.21 -7.23
C GLN A 60 11.85 4.18 -6.11
N THR A 61 10.76 3.62 -5.57
CA THR A 61 10.86 2.62 -4.50
C THR A 61 10.22 1.29 -4.88
N GLY A 62 11.03 0.42 -5.50
CA GLY A 62 10.70 -1.00 -5.73
C GLY A 62 10.44 -1.81 -4.44
N THR A 63 10.67 -1.21 -3.27
CA THR A 63 10.51 -1.83 -1.95
C THR A 63 9.08 -1.79 -1.42
N PHE A 64 8.23 -0.82 -1.83
CA PHE A 64 6.86 -0.67 -1.31
C PHE A 64 5.94 -1.82 -1.65
N TYR A 65 6.03 -2.30 -2.87
CA TYR A 65 5.17 -3.37 -3.34
C TYR A 65 5.60 -4.74 -2.78
N SER A 66 6.89 -4.97 -2.53
CA SER A 66 7.39 -6.29 -2.10
C SER A 66 7.13 -6.62 -0.63
N LEU A 67 7.07 -5.63 0.26
CA LEU A 67 6.86 -5.87 1.70
C LEU A 67 5.38 -6.09 2.08
N PHE A 68 4.48 -5.63 1.20
CA PHE A 68 3.06 -5.46 1.47
C PHE A 68 2.12 -6.19 0.52
N LEU A 69 2.57 -6.62 -0.67
CA LEU A 69 1.80 -7.59 -1.42
C LEU A 69 1.88 -8.95 -0.69
N PRO A 70 0.74 -9.58 -0.36
CA PRO A 70 0.76 -11.03 -0.18
C PRO A 70 1.32 -11.64 -1.48
N PRO A 71 2.12 -12.73 -1.41
CA PRO A 71 2.52 -13.45 -2.61
C PRO A 71 1.24 -13.71 -3.40
N SER A 72 1.24 -13.29 -4.65
CA SER A 72 0.11 -13.37 -5.57
C SER A 72 -0.66 -14.66 -5.32
N GLN A 73 -1.89 -14.56 -4.80
CA GLN A 73 -2.80 -15.68 -4.95
C GLN A 73 -2.96 -15.91 -6.46
N PRO A 74 -2.94 -17.18 -6.90
CA PRO A 74 -2.73 -17.57 -8.29
C PRO A 74 -3.69 -16.91 -9.28
#